data_AF-A0A2D6E6V5-F1
#
_entry.id   AF-A0A2D6E6V5-F1
#
_cell.length_a   1.000
_cell.length_b   1.000
_cell.length_c   1.000
_cell.angle_alpha   90.00
_cell.angle_beta   90.00
_cell.angle_gamma   90.00
#
_symmetry.space_group_name_H-M   'P 1'
#
loop_
_entity.id
_entity.type
_entity.pdbx_description
1 polymer ?
#
loop_
_entity_poly.entity_id
_entity_poly.type
_entity_poly.pdbx_seq_one_letter_code
_entity_poly.pdbx_strand_id
1 'polypeptide(L)'
;MPRGRPKGSKNKVRPDELGLGLETDYEESTEHALAELEDMTKATGKTGHKDNSKGPSLFRRDENGLLINAKYIFCEDGSVNWRAMIKDEHLFPNKGWFESRKKEAPRSIDGLKDHQLLIKLSGIKELARLRGFNHISYYTEKCELNHVAVNCTVSFIGNYETGGEGISFQDMANATLDNTSSFATKFLETIACNRAFVRCVRNFLNIHIVGDDEIDKSNLPNGLSSSSALSPQGVLESHAEAMGCSNFEDFKSLLRKWYKDGLYQFEDGENSPANWESYSDISPKEARVFIKLIKTQP
;
A
#
# COMPACT_ATOMS: atom_id res chain seq x y z
N MET A 1 -14.17 -43.82 -63.52
CA MET A 1 -12.97 -43.18 -64.12
C MET A 1 -12.71 -41.86 -63.39
N PRO A 2 -11.47 -41.52 -63.03
CA PRO A 2 -11.16 -40.47 -62.06
C PRO A 2 -11.14 -39.06 -62.67
N ARG A 3 -11.56 -38.08 -61.87
CA ARG A 3 -11.69 -36.65 -62.19
C ARG A 3 -10.32 -35.95 -62.13
N GLY A 4 -9.98 -35.19 -63.17
CA GLY A 4 -8.74 -34.42 -63.30
C GLY A 4 -8.73 -33.11 -62.48
N ARG A 5 -7.53 -32.76 -62.01
CA ARG A 5 -7.17 -31.57 -61.21
C ARG A 5 -7.02 -30.32 -62.11
N PRO A 6 -7.48 -29.11 -61.70
CA PRO A 6 -7.23 -27.89 -62.47
C PRO A 6 -5.85 -27.28 -62.19
N LYS A 7 -5.24 -26.70 -63.25
CA LYS A 7 -3.99 -25.93 -63.26
C LYS A 7 -4.27 -24.47 -62.85
N GLY A 8 -3.42 -23.91 -61.98
CA GLY A 8 -3.36 -22.47 -61.64
C GLY A 8 -2.11 -21.81 -62.24
N SER A 9 -2.29 -20.56 -62.65
CA SER A 9 -1.48 -19.77 -63.58
C SER A 9 -0.11 -19.32 -63.06
N LYS A 10 0.85 -19.14 -63.99
CA LYS A 10 2.17 -18.53 -63.80
C LYS A 10 2.09 -17.03 -64.04
N ASN A 11 2.55 -16.21 -63.09
CA ASN A 11 3.12 -14.90 -63.41
C ASN A 11 4.47 -14.76 -62.71
N LYS A 12 5.52 -14.62 -63.52
CA LYS A 12 6.89 -14.32 -63.13
C LYS A 12 7.03 -12.80 -62.98
N VAL A 13 7.51 -12.33 -61.83
CA VAL A 13 8.08 -10.99 -61.67
C VAL A 13 9.57 -11.15 -61.37
N ARG A 14 10.38 -10.26 -61.93
CA ARG A 14 11.85 -10.28 -61.97
C ARG A 14 12.45 -9.79 -60.64
N PRO A 15 13.68 -10.16 -60.26
CA PRO A 15 14.22 -9.94 -58.91
C PRO A 15 14.83 -8.56 -58.63
N ASP A 16 14.59 -7.53 -59.45
CA ASP A 16 15.52 -6.39 -59.52
C ASP A 16 14.91 -5.02 -59.14
N GLU A 17 13.80 -4.94 -58.38
CA GLU A 17 13.14 -3.66 -58.04
C GLU A 17 12.78 -3.43 -56.55
N LEU A 18 13.51 -4.02 -55.59
CA LEU A 18 13.38 -3.66 -54.16
C LEU A 18 14.74 -3.64 -53.48
N GLY A 19 15.58 -2.66 -53.83
CA GLY A 19 16.82 -2.37 -53.13
C GLY A 19 16.87 -0.90 -52.75
N LEU A 20 17.43 -0.65 -51.56
CA LEU A 20 17.93 0.63 -51.00
C LEU A 20 17.00 1.31 -49.99
N GLY A 21 17.37 1.20 -48.71
CA GLY A 21 16.88 2.06 -47.63
C GLY A 21 16.91 1.47 -46.21
N LEU A 22 17.10 0.16 -46.02
CA LEU A 22 16.97 -0.46 -44.69
C LEU A 22 18.29 -0.90 -44.05
N GLU A 23 19.34 -1.20 -44.82
CA GLU A 23 20.65 -1.59 -44.27
C GLU A 23 21.49 -0.38 -43.84
N THR A 24 21.46 0.72 -44.61
CA THR A 24 22.25 1.93 -44.33
C THR A 24 21.80 2.63 -43.04
N ASP A 25 20.48 2.67 -42.80
CA ASP A 25 19.90 3.34 -41.63
C ASP A 25 20.17 2.56 -40.34
N TYR A 26 20.36 1.24 -40.46
CA TYR A 26 20.71 0.38 -39.33
C TYR A 26 22.20 0.50 -38.97
N GLU A 27 23.07 0.57 -39.97
CA GLU A 27 24.52 0.78 -39.81
C GLU A 27 24.82 2.18 -39.25
N GLU A 28 24.21 3.25 -39.77
CA GLU A 28 24.38 4.61 -39.21
C GLU A 28 23.85 4.73 -37.77
N SER A 29 22.71 4.09 -37.48
CA SER A 29 22.13 4.05 -36.13
C SER A 29 23.02 3.29 -35.13
N THR A 30 23.63 2.19 -35.57
CA THR A 30 24.55 1.41 -34.73
C THR A 30 25.89 2.11 -34.53
N GLU A 31 26.44 2.78 -35.55
CA GLU A 31 27.65 3.59 -35.40
C GLU A 31 27.43 4.79 -34.48
N HIS A 32 26.27 5.46 -34.56
CA HIS A 32 25.91 6.54 -33.64
C HIS A 32 25.78 6.04 -32.20
N ALA A 33 25.13 4.89 -31.98
CA ALA A 33 25.00 4.30 -30.65
C ALA A 33 26.35 3.85 -30.07
N LEU A 34 27.27 3.33 -30.91
CA LEU A 34 28.62 2.97 -30.49
C LEU A 34 29.47 4.20 -30.16
N ALA A 35 29.34 5.28 -30.93
CA ALA A 35 30.01 6.55 -30.66
C ALA A 35 29.53 7.18 -29.34
N GLU A 36 28.22 7.18 -29.06
CA GLU A 36 27.68 7.65 -27.78
C GLU A 36 28.17 6.80 -26.59
N LEU A 37 28.27 5.47 -26.74
CA LEU A 37 28.83 4.57 -25.72
C LEU A 37 30.32 4.83 -25.48
N GLU A 38 31.09 5.11 -26.52
CA GLU A 38 32.50 5.49 -26.40
C GLU A 38 32.69 6.86 -25.73
N ASP A 39 31.81 7.81 -25.98
CA ASP A 39 31.88 9.14 -25.36
C ASP A 39 31.45 9.09 -23.89
N MET A 40 30.43 8.27 -23.57
CA MET A 40 30.03 7.98 -22.19
C MET A 40 31.14 7.29 -21.39
N THR A 41 31.90 6.38 -22.01
CA THR A 41 33.02 5.69 -21.35
C THR A 41 34.24 6.59 -21.16
N LYS A 42 34.53 7.50 -22.11
CA LYS A 42 35.58 8.54 -21.98
C LYS A 42 35.24 9.59 -20.92
N ALA A 43 33.96 9.96 -20.76
CA ALA A 43 33.50 10.87 -19.70
C ALA A 43 33.64 10.27 -18.28
N THR A 44 33.68 8.94 -18.14
CA THR A 44 33.85 8.24 -16.84
C THR A 44 35.31 8.03 -16.41
N GLY A 45 36.28 8.78 -16.95
CA GLY A 45 37.73 8.72 -16.65
C GLY A 45 38.16 9.00 -15.19
N LYS A 46 37.25 8.97 -14.22
CA LYS A 46 37.53 8.74 -12.80
C LYS A 46 36.58 7.67 -12.27
N THR A 47 36.89 6.40 -12.54
CA THR A 47 36.28 5.27 -11.81
C THR A 47 36.83 5.27 -10.39
N GLY A 48 36.31 6.17 -9.55
CA GLY A 48 36.49 6.09 -8.11
C GLY A 48 35.98 4.72 -7.67
N HIS A 49 36.88 3.86 -7.19
CA HIS A 49 36.52 2.59 -6.59
C HIS A 49 35.49 2.86 -5.50
N LYS A 50 34.22 2.49 -5.73
CA LYS A 50 33.17 2.63 -4.73
C LYS A 50 33.40 1.57 -3.66
N ASP A 51 34.04 1.98 -2.57
CA ASP A 51 34.25 1.13 -1.40
C ASP A 51 32.92 0.87 -0.70
N ASN A 52 32.41 -0.35 -0.86
CA ASN A 52 31.18 -0.81 -0.22
C ASN A 52 31.46 -1.59 1.09
N SER A 53 32.71 -1.69 1.56
CA SER A 53 33.09 -2.54 2.70
C SER A 53 32.45 -2.11 4.03
N LYS A 54 32.21 -0.80 4.21
CA LYS A 54 31.61 -0.25 5.42
C LYS A 54 30.21 -0.81 5.67
N GLY A 55 29.37 -0.92 4.64
CA GLY A 55 27.97 -1.36 4.76
C GLY A 55 27.83 -2.75 5.41
N PRO A 56 28.38 -3.82 4.79
CA PRO A 56 28.31 -5.18 5.33
C PRO A 56 28.89 -5.30 6.75
N SER A 57 29.93 -4.55 7.08
CA SER A 57 30.54 -4.59 8.42
C SER A 57 29.58 -4.14 9.53
N LEU A 58 28.59 -3.30 9.22
CA LEU A 58 27.58 -2.83 10.17
C LEU A 58 26.52 -3.91 10.49
N PHE A 59 26.37 -4.94 9.67
CA PHE A 59 25.39 -6.01 9.88
C PHE A 59 25.98 -7.25 10.57
N ARG A 60 27.14 -7.11 11.21
CA ARG A 60 27.75 -8.17 12.00
C ARG A 60 26.98 -8.41 13.30
N ARG A 61 26.95 -9.69 13.71
CA ARG A 61 26.35 -10.14 14.96
C ARG A 61 27.42 -10.54 15.97
N ASP A 62 27.10 -10.37 17.25
CA ASP A 62 27.94 -10.80 18.36
C ASP A 62 27.75 -12.30 18.66
N GLU A 63 28.39 -12.77 19.73
CA GLU A 63 28.31 -14.16 20.22
C GLU A 63 26.91 -14.57 20.70
N ASN A 64 26.04 -13.61 21.01
CA ASN A 64 24.64 -13.86 21.39
C ASN A 64 23.69 -13.85 20.19
N GLY A 65 24.22 -13.68 18.96
CA GLY A 65 23.42 -13.58 17.74
C GLY A 65 22.74 -12.22 17.54
N LEU A 66 23.12 -11.19 18.30
CA LEU A 66 22.54 -9.84 18.24
C LEU A 66 23.37 -8.92 17.35
N LEU A 67 22.73 -7.95 16.67
CA LEU A 67 23.46 -6.98 15.83
C LEU A 67 24.35 -6.07 16.67
N ILE A 68 25.65 -6.02 16.36
CA ILE A 68 26.64 -5.25 17.13
C ILE A 68 26.36 -3.74 17.08
N ASN A 69 25.77 -3.26 16.00
CA ASN A 69 25.46 -1.84 15.80
C ASN A 69 24.11 -1.41 16.40
N ALA A 70 23.41 -2.29 17.12
CA ALA A 70 22.12 -2.00 17.73
C ALA A 70 22.23 -2.02 19.26
N LYS A 71 21.60 -1.02 19.91
CA LYS A 71 21.51 -0.98 21.38
C LYS A 71 20.23 -1.68 21.82
N TYR A 72 20.35 -2.94 22.22
CA TYR A 72 19.21 -3.74 22.66
C TYR A 72 18.72 -3.30 24.06
N ILE A 73 17.40 -3.33 24.23
CA ILE A 73 16.72 -3.14 25.51
C ILE A 73 16.05 -4.47 25.85
N PHE A 74 16.23 -4.93 27.08
CA PHE A 74 15.77 -6.25 27.53
C PHE A 74 14.63 -6.09 28.54
N CYS A 75 13.74 -7.08 28.55
CA CYS A 75 12.75 -7.30 29.59
C CYS A 75 13.41 -7.86 30.86
N GLU A 76 12.68 -7.87 31.98
CA GLU A 76 13.18 -8.42 33.26
C GLU A 76 13.51 -9.92 33.17
N ASP A 77 12.84 -10.65 32.28
CA ASP A 77 13.09 -12.08 32.01
C ASP A 77 14.30 -12.33 31.10
N GLY A 78 14.97 -11.27 30.65
CA GLY A 78 16.13 -11.34 29.75
C GLY A 78 15.78 -11.43 28.26
N SER A 79 14.50 -11.50 27.87
CA SER A 79 14.10 -11.43 26.46
C SER A 79 14.30 -10.03 25.89
N VAL A 80 14.43 -9.89 24.56
CA VAL A 80 14.49 -8.56 23.94
C VAL A 80 13.12 -7.89 23.99
N ASN A 81 13.08 -6.66 24.49
CA ASN A 81 11.88 -5.84 24.54
C ASN A 81 11.57 -5.27 23.14
N TRP A 82 10.81 -6.02 22.33
CA TRP A 82 10.45 -5.64 20.96
C TRP A 82 9.87 -4.22 20.87
N ARG A 83 9.08 -3.81 21.87
CA ARG A 83 8.38 -2.53 21.87
C ARG A 83 9.35 -1.37 22.00
N ALA A 84 10.38 -1.53 22.83
CA ALA A 84 11.45 -0.55 22.97
C ALA A 84 12.45 -0.58 21.80
N MET A 85 12.44 -1.65 20.99
CA MET A 85 13.32 -1.81 19.83
C MET A 85 12.75 -1.24 18.53
N ILE A 86 11.47 -0.89 18.47
CA ILE A 86 10.87 -0.24 17.29
C ILE A 86 10.69 1.24 17.51
N LYS A 87 10.69 1.99 16.41
CA LYS A 87 10.39 3.41 16.43
C LYS A 87 8.89 3.64 16.56
N ASP A 88 8.52 4.68 17.31
CA ASP A 88 7.13 5.09 17.52
C ASP A 88 6.37 5.35 16.21
N GLU A 89 7.06 5.76 15.14
CA GLU A 89 6.45 5.96 13.81
C GLU A 89 5.83 4.69 13.19
N HIS A 90 6.18 3.52 13.72
CA HIS A 90 5.62 2.23 13.31
C HIS A 90 4.42 1.79 14.13
N LEU A 91 4.11 2.50 15.21
CA LEU A 91 2.97 2.25 16.06
C LEU A 91 1.89 3.31 15.84
N PHE A 92 0.64 2.91 15.98
CA PHE A 92 -0.47 3.86 15.95
C PHE A 92 -1.67 3.32 16.73
N PRO A 93 -2.57 4.21 17.20
CA PRO A 93 -3.74 3.79 17.97
C PRO A 93 -4.69 2.91 17.14
N ASN A 94 -5.14 1.81 17.73
CA ASN A 94 -6.19 0.95 17.18
C ASN A 94 -7.55 1.65 17.26
N LYS A 95 -7.89 2.46 16.25
CA LYS A 95 -9.13 3.25 16.23
C LYS A 95 -10.38 2.42 16.54
N GLY A 96 -10.51 1.23 15.96
CA GLY A 96 -11.65 0.33 16.20
C GLY A 96 -11.80 -0.08 17.67
N TRP A 97 -10.69 -0.23 18.40
CA TRP A 97 -10.73 -0.51 19.85
C TRP A 97 -11.34 0.64 20.65
N PHE A 98 -11.03 1.89 20.28
CA PHE A 98 -11.54 3.10 20.95
C PHE A 98 -12.99 3.36 20.55
N GLU A 99 -13.30 3.28 19.25
CA GLU A 99 -14.65 3.49 18.70
C GLU A 99 -15.67 2.51 19.28
N SER A 100 -15.34 1.21 19.34
CA SER A 100 -16.19 0.19 19.97
C SER A 100 -16.49 0.46 21.45
N ARG A 101 -15.68 1.29 22.11
CA ARG A 101 -15.83 1.70 23.51
C ARG A 101 -16.35 3.14 23.66
N LYS A 102 -16.76 3.78 22.55
CA LYS A 102 -17.23 5.17 22.51
C LYS A 102 -16.19 6.15 23.10
N LYS A 103 -14.91 5.87 22.87
CA LYS A 103 -13.78 6.72 23.26
C LYS A 103 -13.19 7.37 22.01
N GLU A 104 -12.68 8.59 22.17
CA GLU A 104 -11.89 9.22 21.12
C GLU A 104 -10.54 8.51 21.01
N ALA A 105 -10.13 8.19 19.78
CA ALA A 105 -8.81 7.64 19.52
C ALA A 105 -7.77 8.77 19.72
N PRO A 106 -6.77 8.59 20.61
CA PRO A 106 -5.76 9.62 20.83
C PRO A 106 -4.90 9.81 19.58
N ARG A 107 -4.19 10.94 19.51
CA ARG A 107 -3.24 11.23 18.42
C ARG A 107 -1.83 10.70 18.70
N SER A 108 -1.48 10.54 19.98
CA SER A 108 -0.22 9.95 20.42
C SER A 108 -0.41 8.49 20.83
N ILE A 109 0.67 7.71 20.76
CA ILE A 109 0.77 6.36 21.29
C ILE A 109 1.18 6.33 22.77
N ASP A 110 1.54 7.49 23.33
CA ASP A 110 2.01 7.59 24.73
C ASP A 110 0.96 7.07 25.71
N GLY A 111 1.39 6.19 26.61
CA GLY A 111 0.52 5.57 27.61
C GLY A 111 -0.43 4.51 27.07
N LEU A 112 -0.41 4.19 25.77
CA LEU A 112 -1.26 3.15 25.20
C LEU A 112 -0.72 1.75 25.47
N LYS A 113 -1.62 0.86 25.91
CA LYS A 113 -1.35 -0.56 26.06
C LYS A 113 -1.35 -1.26 24.70
N ASP A 114 -0.74 -2.43 24.61
CA ASP A 114 -0.60 -3.17 23.34
C ASP A 114 -1.95 -3.44 22.64
N HIS A 115 -3.01 -3.77 23.38
CA HIS A 115 -4.34 -3.99 22.81
C HIS A 115 -5.01 -2.72 22.27
N GLN A 116 -4.44 -1.54 22.56
CA GLN A 116 -4.89 -0.24 22.05
C GLN A 116 -4.05 0.23 20.86
N LEU A 117 -3.09 -0.58 20.41
CA LEU A 117 -2.14 -0.25 19.36
C LEU A 117 -2.25 -1.21 18.19
N LEU A 118 -1.80 -0.75 17.04
CA LEU A 118 -1.50 -1.53 15.85
C LEU A 118 -0.07 -1.20 15.40
N ILE A 119 0.57 -2.18 14.76
CA ILE A 119 1.92 -2.04 14.21
C ILE A 119 1.89 -2.07 12.68
N LYS A 120 2.62 -1.16 12.04
CA LYS A 120 2.77 -1.13 10.58
C LYS A 120 3.63 -2.31 10.11
N LEU A 121 3.38 -2.78 8.89
CA LEU A 121 4.23 -3.76 8.21
C LEU A 121 5.72 -3.39 8.23
N SER A 122 6.05 -2.10 8.09
CA SER A 122 7.43 -1.61 8.15
C SER A 122 8.12 -1.92 9.49
N GLY A 123 7.40 -1.78 10.61
CA GLY A 123 7.93 -2.11 11.94
C GLY A 123 8.20 -3.61 12.09
N ILE A 124 7.30 -4.46 11.59
CA ILE A 124 7.52 -5.91 11.60
C ILE A 124 8.72 -6.29 10.72
N LYS A 125 8.89 -5.64 9.55
CA LYS A 125 10.08 -5.85 8.69
C LYS A 125 11.37 -5.39 9.38
N GLU A 126 11.35 -4.29 10.13
CA GLU A 126 12.50 -3.83 10.91
C GLU A 126 12.85 -4.83 12.02
N LEU A 127 11.86 -5.30 12.77
CA LEU A 127 12.04 -6.34 13.79
C LEU A 127 12.59 -7.64 13.21
N ALA A 128 12.05 -8.11 12.08
CA ALA A 128 12.56 -9.31 11.41
C ALA A 128 14.05 -9.15 11.03
N ARG A 129 14.46 -7.97 10.53
CA ARG A 129 15.88 -7.69 10.21
C ARG A 129 16.75 -7.58 11.44
N LEU A 130 16.27 -6.90 12.49
CA LEU A 130 16.97 -6.78 13.77
C LEU A 130 17.26 -8.17 14.37
N ARG A 131 16.25 -9.04 14.35
CA ARG A 131 16.34 -10.43 14.82
C ARG A 131 17.18 -11.31 13.90
N GLY A 132 17.06 -11.12 12.60
CA GLY A 132 17.86 -11.81 11.58
C GLY A 132 17.23 -13.11 11.10
N PHE A 133 17.30 -13.33 9.79
CA PHE A 133 16.83 -14.54 9.13
C PHE A 133 17.74 -14.83 7.94
N ASN A 134 17.87 -16.11 7.60
CA ASN A 134 18.60 -16.57 6.42
C ASN A 134 17.71 -16.61 5.19
N HIS A 135 16.41 -16.89 5.38
CA HIS A 135 15.48 -17.11 4.28
C HIS A 135 14.04 -16.79 4.69
N ILE A 136 13.25 -16.33 3.71
CA ILE A 136 11.80 -16.19 3.78
C ILE A 136 11.24 -16.83 2.52
N SER A 137 10.29 -17.75 2.66
CA SER A 137 9.55 -18.36 1.56
C SER A 137 8.05 -18.25 1.75
N TYR A 138 7.33 -18.25 0.65
CA TYR A 138 5.88 -18.25 0.62
C TYR A 138 5.38 -19.46 -0.17
N TYR A 139 4.34 -20.09 0.35
CA TYR A 139 3.61 -21.15 -0.33
C TYR A 139 2.14 -20.75 -0.44
N THR A 140 1.61 -20.71 -1.66
CA THR A 140 0.22 -20.34 -1.90
C THR A 140 -0.66 -21.59 -1.86
N GLU A 141 -1.38 -21.76 -0.75
CA GLU A 141 -2.35 -22.85 -0.55
C GLU A 141 -3.57 -22.69 -1.48
N LYS A 142 -4.00 -21.44 -1.70
CA LYS A 142 -5.18 -21.11 -2.48
C LYS A 142 -5.00 -19.78 -3.21
N CYS A 143 -5.35 -19.73 -4.49
CA CYS A 143 -5.31 -18.51 -5.29
C CYS A 143 -6.53 -18.44 -6.24
N GLU A 144 -7.63 -17.89 -5.73
CA GLU A 144 -8.89 -17.71 -6.46
C GLU A 144 -9.28 -16.23 -6.49
N LEU A 145 -10.22 -15.89 -7.39
CA LEU A 145 -10.69 -14.52 -7.64
C LEU A 145 -11.07 -13.75 -6.36
N ASN A 146 -11.67 -14.42 -5.38
CA ASN A 146 -12.16 -13.81 -4.15
C ASN A 146 -11.47 -14.31 -2.87
N HIS A 147 -10.48 -15.19 -3.00
CA HIS A 147 -9.82 -15.82 -1.85
C HIS A 147 -8.40 -16.25 -2.21
N VAL A 148 -7.43 -15.63 -1.53
CA VAL A 148 -6.04 -16.07 -1.56
C VAL A 148 -5.60 -16.46 -0.15
N ALA A 149 -4.94 -17.62 -0.01
CA ALA A 149 -4.37 -18.10 1.25
C ALA A 149 -2.91 -18.47 1.03
N VAL A 150 -2.04 -17.99 1.92
CA VAL A 150 -0.58 -18.10 1.81
C VAL A 150 0.00 -18.50 3.16
N ASN A 151 0.95 -19.42 3.12
CA ASN A 151 1.81 -19.75 4.24
C ASN A 151 3.15 -19.03 4.06
N CYS A 152 3.62 -18.36 5.10
CA CYS A 152 4.95 -17.75 5.15
C CYS A 152 5.83 -18.59 6.08
N THR A 153 7.00 -18.99 5.61
CA THR A 153 8.02 -19.65 6.41
C THR A 153 9.25 -18.75 6.51
N VAL A 154 9.74 -18.53 7.72
CA VAL A 154 10.96 -17.75 7.99
C VAL A 154 11.98 -18.63 8.71
N SER A 155 13.19 -18.71 8.17
CA SER A 155 14.33 -19.37 8.81
C SER A 155 15.14 -18.33 9.57
N PHE A 156 14.84 -18.15 10.86
CA PHE A 156 15.51 -17.22 11.74
C PHE A 156 16.93 -17.66 12.09
N ILE A 157 17.82 -16.68 12.25
CA ILE A 157 19.18 -16.92 12.74
C ILE A 157 19.10 -17.22 14.25
N GLY A 158 19.90 -18.17 14.71
CA GLY A 158 19.98 -18.50 16.13
C GLY A 158 20.56 -17.37 16.97
N ASN A 159 20.07 -17.26 18.20
CA ASN A 159 20.53 -16.27 19.17
C ASN A 159 20.41 -16.86 20.59
N TYR A 160 20.75 -16.07 21.60
CA TYR A 160 20.71 -16.54 22.99
C TYR A 160 19.31 -16.99 23.47
N GLU A 161 18.21 -16.41 22.94
CA GLU A 161 16.84 -16.81 23.29
C GLU A 161 16.45 -18.16 22.67
N THR A 162 17.14 -18.59 21.61
CA THR A 162 16.94 -19.90 20.97
C THR A 162 18.05 -20.90 21.29
N GLY A 163 18.91 -20.60 22.27
CA GLY A 163 20.06 -21.45 22.62
C GLY A 163 21.15 -21.52 21.54
N GLY A 164 21.22 -20.52 20.66
CA GLY A 164 22.15 -20.45 19.54
C GLY A 164 21.66 -21.16 18.27
N GLU A 165 20.53 -21.87 18.34
CA GLU A 165 20.01 -22.67 17.23
C GLU A 165 19.15 -21.84 16.27
N GLY A 166 19.33 -22.04 14.97
CA GLY A 166 18.47 -21.46 13.94
C GLY A 166 17.08 -22.12 13.95
N ILE A 167 16.03 -21.31 13.92
CA ILE A 167 14.64 -21.80 13.98
C ILE A 167 13.91 -21.53 12.68
N SER A 168 13.27 -22.56 12.14
CA SER A 168 12.31 -22.41 11.04
C SER A 168 10.91 -22.30 11.63
N PHE A 169 10.26 -21.16 11.45
CA PHE A 169 8.90 -20.92 11.90
C PHE A 169 7.98 -20.67 10.69
N GLN A 170 6.74 -21.14 10.78
CA GLN A 170 5.75 -20.96 9.72
C GLN A 170 4.43 -20.48 10.32
N ASP A 171 3.75 -19.61 9.59
CA ASP A 171 2.37 -19.22 9.86
C ASP A 171 1.62 -19.00 8.54
N MET A 172 0.31 -18.90 8.61
CA MET A 172 -0.56 -18.71 7.45
C MET A 172 -1.49 -17.52 7.61
N ALA A 173 -1.88 -16.93 6.49
CA ALA A 173 -2.94 -15.94 6.45
C ALA A 173 -3.72 -16.03 5.14
N ASN A 174 -4.91 -15.39 5.14
CA ASN A 174 -5.69 -15.23 3.94
C ASN A 174 -6.10 -13.77 3.70
N ALA A 175 -6.50 -13.52 2.47
CA ALA A 175 -7.16 -12.31 2.02
C ALA A 175 -8.36 -12.72 1.18
N THR A 176 -9.53 -12.16 1.49
CA THR A 176 -10.77 -12.36 0.77
C THR A 176 -11.42 -11.02 0.47
N LEU A 177 -12.41 -11.00 -0.42
CA LEU A 177 -13.22 -9.80 -0.64
C LEU A 177 -14.00 -9.37 0.64
N ASP A 178 -14.23 -10.31 1.56
CA ASP A 178 -14.97 -10.06 2.81
C ASP A 178 -14.09 -9.54 3.95
N ASN A 179 -12.75 -9.63 3.83
CA ASN A 179 -11.84 -9.20 4.89
C ASN A 179 -10.77 -8.19 4.41
N THR A 180 -10.93 -7.71 3.18
CA THR A 180 -10.15 -6.62 2.58
C THR A 180 -11.10 -5.53 2.10
N SER A 181 -10.59 -4.32 1.84
CA SER A 181 -11.42 -3.22 1.35
C SER A 181 -10.68 -2.30 0.38
N SER A 182 -11.45 -1.52 -0.38
CA SER A 182 -10.93 -0.55 -1.36
C SER A 182 -9.89 -1.17 -2.31
N PHE A 183 -8.75 -0.49 -2.50
CA PHE A 183 -7.64 -0.91 -3.35
C PHE A 183 -7.11 -2.32 -3.02
N ALA A 184 -7.15 -2.73 -1.74
CA ALA A 184 -6.59 -4.01 -1.31
C ALA A 184 -7.33 -5.22 -1.93
N THR A 185 -8.62 -5.08 -2.26
CA THR A 185 -9.41 -6.13 -2.91
C THR A 185 -8.88 -6.50 -4.29
N LYS A 186 -8.09 -5.62 -4.93
CA LYS A 186 -7.48 -5.85 -6.24
C LYS A 186 -6.15 -6.61 -6.17
N PHE A 187 -5.60 -6.83 -4.97
CA PHE A 187 -4.27 -7.42 -4.76
C PHE A 187 -4.27 -8.45 -3.62
N LEU A 188 -5.30 -9.32 -3.58
CA LEU A 188 -5.50 -10.28 -2.50
C LEU A 188 -4.26 -11.13 -2.22
N GLU A 189 -3.50 -11.51 -3.24
CA GLU A 189 -2.25 -12.26 -3.12
C GLU A 189 -1.17 -11.50 -2.36
N THR A 190 -0.99 -10.20 -2.65
CA THR A 190 -0.01 -9.38 -1.94
C THR A 190 -0.42 -9.18 -0.48
N ILE A 191 -1.72 -9.01 -0.22
CA ILE A 191 -2.28 -8.85 1.11
C ILE A 191 -2.13 -10.14 1.93
N ALA A 192 -2.43 -11.29 1.34
CA ALA A 192 -2.24 -12.60 1.98
C ALA A 192 -0.76 -12.83 2.34
N CYS A 193 0.17 -12.53 1.42
CA CYS A 193 1.61 -12.63 1.69
C CYS A 193 2.05 -11.70 2.84
N ASN A 194 1.64 -10.43 2.84
CA ASN A 194 2.01 -9.49 3.91
C ASN A 194 1.43 -9.93 5.26
N ARG A 195 0.17 -10.35 5.30
CA ARG A 195 -0.47 -10.87 6.52
C ARG A 195 0.24 -12.11 7.05
N ALA A 196 0.58 -13.07 6.17
CA ALA A 196 1.27 -14.29 6.55
C ALA A 196 2.67 -13.99 7.11
N PHE A 197 3.41 -13.08 6.48
CA PHE A 197 4.70 -12.61 6.98
C PHE A 197 4.57 -11.94 8.35
N VAL A 198 3.60 -11.04 8.50
CA VAL A 198 3.37 -10.35 9.76
C VAL A 198 3.09 -11.34 10.88
N ARG A 199 2.18 -12.29 10.66
CA ARG A 199 1.85 -13.35 11.62
C ARG A 199 3.08 -14.20 11.98
N CYS A 200 3.80 -14.66 10.98
CA CYS A 200 4.98 -15.51 11.16
C CYS A 200 6.04 -14.83 12.04
N VAL A 201 6.40 -13.59 11.74
CA VAL A 201 7.40 -12.84 12.54
C VAL A 201 6.84 -12.52 13.93
N ARG A 202 5.61 -12.03 13.99
CA ARG A 202 4.96 -11.62 15.24
C ARG A 202 4.87 -12.78 16.24
N ASN A 203 4.39 -13.93 15.79
CA ASN A 203 4.18 -15.09 16.65
C ASN A 203 5.52 -15.73 17.06
N PHE A 204 6.51 -15.79 16.16
CA PHE A 204 7.85 -16.23 16.53
C PHE A 204 8.48 -15.35 17.62
N LEU A 205 8.30 -14.03 17.53
CA LEU A 205 8.85 -13.07 18.48
C LEU A 205 7.96 -12.82 19.71
N ASN A 206 6.87 -13.59 19.87
CA ASN A 206 5.88 -13.45 20.93
C ASN A 206 5.33 -12.01 21.09
N ILE A 207 5.06 -11.36 19.96
CA ILE A 207 4.52 -10.00 19.91
C ILE A 207 2.98 -10.08 19.89
N HIS A 208 2.30 -9.48 20.86
CA HIS A 208 0.85 -9.65 21.01
C HIS A 208 0.00 -8.57 20.31
N ILE A 209 0.60 -7.43 19.97
CA ILE A 209 -0.03 -6.36 19.18
C ILE A 209 -0.36 -6.84 17.77
N VAL A 210 -1.52 -6.50 17.23
CA VAL A 210 -1.93 -6.90 15.88
C VAL A 210 -1.28 -6.00 14.84
N GLY A 211 -0.82 -6.57 13.72
CA GLY A 211 -0.36 -5.78 12.58
C GLY A 211 -1.52 -5.14 11.83
N ASP A 212 -1.32 -3.94 11.29
CA ASP A 212 -2.36 -3.23 10.51
C ASP A 212 -2.91 -4.06 9.35
N ASP A 213 -2.03 -4.83 8.71
CA ASP A 213 -2.40 -5.72 7.61
C ASP A 213 -3.38 -6.80 8.07
N GLU A 214 -3.37 -7.24 9.32
CA GLU A 214 -4.19 -8.34 9.84
C GLU A 214 -5.62 -7.93 10.24
N ILE A 215 -5.91 -6.63 10.28
CA ILE A 215 -7.23 -6.13 10.67
C ILE A 215 -8.23 -6.27 9.51
N ASP A 216 -9.45 -6.66 9.86
CA ASP A 216 -10.57 -6.61 8.93
C ASP A 216 -10.94 -5.16 8.64
N LYS A 217 -10.74 -4.76 7.39
CA LYS A 217 -11.02 -3.41 6.90
C LYS A 217 -12.33 -3.34 6.10
N SER A 218 -13.08 -4.44 5.97
CA SER A 218 -14.34 -4.51 5.23
C SER A 218 -15.47 -3.70 5.89
N ASN A 219 -15.44 -3.63 7.22
CA ASN A 219 -16.44 -2.97 8.06
C ASN A 219 -16.12 -1.50 8.36
N LEU A 220 -14.98 -0.98 7.88
CA LEU A 220 -14.78 0.45 7.82
C LEU A 220 -15.76 0.97 6.75
N PRO A 221 -16.58 1.99 7.03
CA PRO A 221 -17.54 2.48 6.05
C PRO A 221 -16.82 2.73 4.72
N ASN A 222 -17.17 1.94 3.71
CA ASN A 222 -16.68 2.06 2.35
C ASN A 222 -17.10 3.44 1.84
N GLY A 223 -16.22 4.43 2.01
CA GLY A 223 -16.52 5.82 1.64
C GLY A 223 -15.33 6.79 1.68
N LEU A 224 -14.09 6.32 1.88
CA LEU A 224 -12.91 7.20 1.82
C LEU A 224 -11.83 6.63 0.89
N SER A 225 -12.18 6.44 -0.38
CA SER A 225 -11.18 6.38 -1.45
C SER A 225 -11.59 7.24 -2.62
N SER A 226 -11.49 8.55 -2.42
CA SER A 226 -11.10 9.50 -3.43
C SER A 226 -10.38 10.64 -2.72
N SER A 227 -9.42 11.27 -3.39
CA SER A 227 -8.70 12.45 -2.92
C SER A 227 -9.61 13.64 -2.54
N SER A 228 -10.93 13.52 -2.75
CA SER A 228 -11.95 14.46 -2.28
C SER A 228 -12.26 14.33 -0.78
N ALA A 229 -11.97 13.21 -0.10
CA ALA A 229 -12.28 13.05 1.33
C ALA A 229 -11.51 14.02 2.26
N LEU A 230 -10.41 14.60 1.76
CA LEU A 230 -9.66 15.67 2.44
C LEU A 230 -10.02 17.08 1.93
N SER A 231 -10.82 17.19 0.86
CA SER A 231 -11.29 18.46 0.34
C SER A 231 -12.56 18.91 1.08
N PRO A 232 -12.84 20.21 1.14
CA PRO A 232 -14.10 20.71 1.70
C PRO A 232 -15.35 20.07 1.07
N GLN A 233 -15.27 19.66 -0.20
CA GLN A 233 -16.36 19.02 -0.92
C GLN A 233 -16.60 17.58 -0.45
N GLY A 234 -15.56 16.76 -0.27
CA GLY A 234 -15.78 15.40 0.24
C GLY A 234 -16.15 15.39 1.73
N VAL A 235 -15.67 16.36 2.51
CA VAL A 235 -16.16 16.52 3.91
C VAL A 235 -17.64 16.89 3.92
N LEU A 236 -18.09 17.75 3.00
CA LEU A 236 -19.50 18.10 2.85
C LEU A 236 -20.35 16.88 2.47
N GLU A 237 -19.90 16.12 1.47
CA GLU A 237 -20.56 14.89 1.01
C GLU A 237 -20.80 13.91 2.16
N SER A 238 -19.77 13.62 2.97
CA SER A 238 -19.92 12.75 4.14
C SER A 238 -20.89 13.30 5.20
N HIS A 239 -20.95 14.63 5.39
CA HIS A 239 -21.90 15.22 6.34
C HIS A 239 -23.34 15.22 5.81
N ALA A 240 -23.52 15.36 4.49
CA ALA A 240 -24.84 15.26 3.86
C ALA A 240 -25.38 13.82 3.95
N GLU A 241 -24.54 12.81 3.72
CA GLU A 241 -24.88 11.40 3.91
C GLU A 241 -25.31 11.11 5.35
N ALA A 242 -24.59 11.66 6.34
CA ALA A 242 -24.95 11.52 7.75
C ALA A 242 -26.31 12.16 8.11
N MET A 243 -26.78 13.14 7.33
CA MET A 243 -28.13 13.71 7.45
C MET A 243 -29.20 13.00 6.60
N GLY A 244 -28.86 11.88 5.97
CA GLY A 244 -29.79 11.07 5.21
C GLY A 244 -29.92 11.43 3.73
N CYS A 245 -29.03 12.27 3.18
CA CYS A 245 -28.95 12.45 1.74
C CYS A 245 -28.27 11.22 1.12
N SER A 246 -29.01 10.41 0.36
CA SER A 246 -28.48 9.19 -0.25
C SER A 246 -27.78 9.46 -1.59
N ASN A 247 -28.00 10.64 -2.18
CA ASN A 247 -27.39 11.08 -3.44
C ASN A 247 -27.34 12.63 -3.50
N PHE A 248 -26.73 13.17 -4.56
CA PHE A 248 -26.59 14.63 -4.72
C PHE A 248 -27.92 15.37 -4.97
N GLU A 249 -28.93 14.73 -5.56
CA GLU A 249 -30.25 15.33 -5.74
C GLU A 249 -31.00 15.50 -4.42
N ASP A 250 -30.80 14.58 -3.46
CA ASP A 250 -31.29 14.74 -2.10
C ASP A 250 -30.65 15.96 -1.43
N PHE A 251 -29.36 16.18 -1.66
CA PHE A 251 -28.64 17.35 -1.17
C PHE A 251 -29.13 18.65 -1.83
N LYS A 252 -29.41 18.67 -3.14
CA LYS A 252 -30.06 19.83 -3.79
C LYS A 252 -31.42 20.12 -3.18
N SER A 253 -32.18 19.09 -2.80
CA SER A 253 -33.47 19.25 -2.14
C SER A 253 -33.32 19.91 -0.77
N LEU A 254 -32.26 19.57 -0.02
CA LEU A 254 -31.90 20.24 1.22
C LEU A 254 -31.50 21.71 1.01
N LEU A 255 -30.70 22.02 -0.03
CA LEU A 255 -30.34 23.39 -0.38
C LEU A 255 -31.58 24.25 -0.69
N ARG A 256 -32.54 23.70 -1.45
CA ARG A 256 -33.84 24.37 -1.72
C ARG A 256 -34.62 24.63 -0.43
N LYS A 257 -34.55 23.73 0.55
CA LYS A 257 -35.16 23.92 1.86
C LYS A 257 -34.48 25.06 2.63
N TRP A 258 -33.15 25.07 2.71
CA TRP A 258 -32.41 26.16 3.36
C TRP A 258 -32.63 27.52 2.70
N TYR A 259 -32.84 27.55 1.39
CA TYR A 259 -33.21 28.77 0.68
C TYR A 259 -34.61 29.28 1.10
N LYS A 260 -35.60 28.39 1.13
CA LYS A 260 -36.96 28.72 1.59
C LYS A 260 -37.00 29.15 3.07
N ASP A 261 -36.20 28.50 3.90
CA ASP A 261 -36.13 28.77 5.34
C ASP A 261 -35.26 30.01 5.67
N GLY A 262 -34.67 30.67 4.66
CA GLY A 262 -33.82 31.85 4.85
C GLY A 262 -32.45 31.54 5.48
N LEU A 263 -32.07 30.27 5.59
CA LEU A 263 -30.83 29.80 6.20
C LEU A 263 -29.61 29.93 5.28
N TYR A 264 -29.84 29.91 3.97
CA TYR A 264 -28.82 30.12 2.95
C TYR A 264 -29.42 30.85 1.76
N GLN A 265 -28.76 31.90 1.29
CA GLN A 265 -29.14 32.65 0.10
C GLN A 265 -27.99 32.58 -0.91
N PHE A 266 -28.32 32.40 -2.18
CA PHE A 266 -27.37 32.45 -3.28
C PHE A 266 -27.80 33.52 -4.28
N GLU A 267 -26.84 34.13 -4.96
CA GLU A 267 -27.08 35.07 -6.05
C GLU A 267 -27.20 34.28 -7.36
N ASP A 268 -28.16 34.64 -8.21
CA ASP A 268 -28.33 34.00 -9.52
C ASP A 268 -27.13 34.34 -10.42
N GLY A 269 -26.44 33.31 -10.92
CA GLY A 269 -25.22 33.44 -11.73
C GLY A 269 -24.62 32.09 -12.16
N GLU A 270 -23.41 32.12 -12.75
CA GLU A 270 -22.71 30.90 -13.22
C GLU A 270 -22.47 29.88 -12.11
N ASN A 271 -22.20 30.35 -10.89
CA ASN A 271 -21.99 29.51 -9.70
C ASN A 271 -23.26 29.41 -8.84
N SER A 272 -24.35 28.91 -9.43
CA SER A 272 -25.63 28.70 -8.75
C SER A 272 -25.92 27.20 -8.55
N PRO A 273 -26.68 26.80 -7.51
CA PRO A 273 -27.04 25.40 -7.27
C PRO A 273 -27.79 24.71 -8.41
N ALA A 274 -28.37 25.48 -9.34
CA ALA A 274 -29.02 24.97 -10.55
C ALA A 274 -28.03 24.32 -11.52
N ASN A 275 -26.76 24.76 -11.51
CA ASN A 275 -25.73 24.33 -12.45
C ASN A 275 -24.81 23.23 -11.89
N TRP A 276 -24.98 22.84 -10.63
CA TRP A 276 -24.17 21.79 -10.02
C TRP A 276 -24.73 20.41 -10.36
N GLU A 277 -23.88 19.48 -10.78
CA GLU A 277 -24.24 18.08 -11.05
C GLU A 277 -23.72 17.15 -9.95
N SER A 278 -22.73 17.61 -9.18
CA SER A 278 -22.07 16.86 -8.12
C SER A 278 -21.47 17.77 -7.04
N TYR A 279 -20.99 17.17 -5.94
CA TYR A 279 -20.28 17.92 -4.88
C TYR A 279 -18.99 18.60 -5.37
N SER A 280 -18.36 18.13 -6.45
CA SER A 280 -17.14 18.75 -6.99
C SER A 280 -17.39 20.10 -7.68
N ASP A 281 -18.63 20.36 -8.09
CA ASP A 281 -19.01 21.63 -8.74
C ASP A 281 -19.19 22.76 -7.72
N ILE A 282 -19.24 22.41 -6.42
CA ILE A 282 -19.36 23.35 -5.31
C ILE A 282 -17.99 23.94 -5.00
N SER A 283 -17.91 25.26 -4.91
CA SER A 283 -16.67 25.93 -4.53
C SER A 283 -16.23 25.53 -3.10
N PRO A 284 -14.92 25.47 -2.80
CA PRO A 284 -14.43 25.19 -1.45
C PRO A 284 -14.96 26.17 -0.38
N LYS A 285 -15.36 27.37 -0.78
CA LYS A 285 -15.92 28.39 0.12
C LYS A 285 -17.35 28.02 0.52
N GLU A 286 -18.19 27.70 -0.46
CA GLU A 286 -19.58 27.31 -0.23
C GLU A 286 -19.67 25.97 0.51
N ALA A 287 -18.81 25.01 0.17
CA ALA A 287 -18.80 23.72 0.84
C ALA A 287 -18.60 23.87 2.37
N ARG A 288 -17.72 24.78 2.80
CA ARG A 288 -17.50 25.08 4.23
C ARG A 288 -18.70 25.76 4.89
N VAL A 289 -19.43 26.61 4.16
CA VAL A 289 -20.67 27.23 4.65
C VAL A 289 -21.72 26.16 4.90
N PHE A 290 -21.91 25.24 3.95
CA PHE A 290 -22.84 24.13 4.10
C PHE A 290 -22.47 23.22 5.25
N ILE A 291 -21.21 22.83 5.40
CA ILE A 291 -20.74 22.04 6.55
C ILE A 291 -21.12 22.71 7.88
N LYS A 292 -21.00 24.04 7.98
CA LYS A 292 -21.37 24.78 9.20
C LYS A 292 -22.88 24.75 9.44
N LEU A 293 -23.71 24.87 8.40
CA LEU A 293 -25.16 24.78 8.49
C LEU A 293 -25.61 23.39 8.93
N ILE A 294 -25.02 22.33 8.37
CA ILE A 294 -25.29 20.94 8.76
C ILE A 294 -25.01 20.73 10.25
N LYS A 295 -23.88 21.22 10.75
CA LYS A 295 -23.48 21.07 12.17
C LYS A 295 -24.29 21.91 13.15
N THR A 296 -25.04 22.91 12.67
CA THR A 296 -25.83 23.81 13.51
C THR A 296 -27.31 23.46 13.52
N GLN A 297 -27.74 22.48 12.73
CA GLN A 297 -29.09 21.92 12.80
C GLN A 297 -29.14 20.89 13.95
N PRO A 298 -30.20 20.91 14.78
CA PRO A 298 -30.37 19.97 15.89
C PRO A 298 -30.63 18.53 15.44
#